data_AF-A0A525K593-F1
#
_entry.id   AF-A0A525K593-F1
#
_cell.length_a   1.000
_cell.length_b   1.000
_cell.length_c   1.000
_cell.angle_alpha   90.00
_cell.angle_beta   90.00
_cell.angle_gamma   90.00
#
_symmetry.space_group_name_H-M   'P 1'
#
loop_
_entity.id
_entity.type
_entity.pdbx_description
1 polymer ?
#
loop_
_entity_poly.entity_id
_entity_poly.type
_entity_poly.pdbx_seq_one_letter_code
_entity_poly.pdbx_strand_id
1 'polypeptide(L)'
;MHLALILTILCLPFWHDKETRAADITLSAVPNLLGFSVGALAIVLAFSSADIFSTLAEDGRPKSFFMTLTTSLLHFILVQVAALCVGALAKITNTGWLDVVSLFLLFYAVLSTFAAGVHLFRTAVIYNTKAGLDLKGKSNGRKKENSGLI
;
A
#
# COMPACT_ATOMS: atom_id res chain seq x y z
N MET A 1 -10.79 0.39 -7.41
CA MET A 1 -11.45 1.00 -8.60
C MET A 1 -12.96 1.14 -8.39
N HIS A 2 -13.74 0.07 -8.20
CA HIS A 2 -15.21 0.17 -8.10
C HIS A 2 -15.75 0.99 -6.92
N LEU A 3 -15.16 0.86 -5.72
CA LEU A 3 -15.52 1.66 -4.55
C LEU A 3 -15.25 3.16 -4.75
N ALA A 4 -14.16 3.52 -5.42
CA ALA A 4 -13.82 4.92 -5.69
C ALA A 4 -14.83 5.56 -6.65
N LEU A 5 -15.29 4.83 -7.67
CA LEU A 5 -16.32 5.31 -8.60
C LEU A 5 -17.63 5.60 -7.87
N ILE A 6 -18.09 4.69 -7.00
CA ILE A 6 -19.33 4.87 -6.24
C ILE A 6 -19.23 6.09 -5.33
N LEU A 7 -18.10 6.26 -4.64
CA LEU A 7 -17.88 7.38 -3.73
C LEU A 7 -17.82 8.72 -4.47
N THR A 8 -17.19 8.76 -5.65
CA THR A 8 -17.20 9.96 -6.51
C THR A 8 -18.60 10.30 -6.98
N ILE A 9 -19.37 9.32 -7.47
CA ILE A 9 -20.74 9.55 -7.95
C ILE A 9 -21.63 10.08 -6.82
N LEU A 10 -21.46 9.57 -5.60
CA LEU A 10 -22.21 10.03 -4.42
C LEU A 10 -21.83 11.47 -4.00
N CYS A 11 -20.59 11.88 -4.27
CA CYS A 11 -20.06 13.20 -3.87
C CYS A 11 -20.22 14.28 -4.96
N LEU A 12 -20.47 13.89 -6.22
CA LEU A 12 -20.82 14.81 -7.32
C LEU A 12 -21.92 15.85 -6.99
N PRO A 13 -23.06 15.50 -6.38
CA PRO A 13 -24.11 16.47 -6.08
C PRO A 13 -23.70 17.50 -5.01
N PHE A 14 -22.79 17.14 -4.11
CA PHE A 14 -22.26 18.06 -3.09
C PHE A 14 -21.13 18.96 -3.61
N TRP A 15 -20.54 18.62 -4.76
CA TRP A 15 -19.42 19.35 -5.35
C TRP A 15 -19.82 20.52 -6.25
N HIS A 16 -21.12 20.75 -6.44
CA HIS A 16 -21.62 21.88 -7.22
C HIS A 16 -21.53 23.21 -6.46
N ASP A 17 -21.35 23.18 -5.14
CA ASP A 17 -21.09 24.38 -4.34
C ASP A 17 -19.61 24.80 -4.45
N LYS A 18 -19.39 26.03 -4.93
CA LYS A 18 -18.07 26.57 -5.33
C LYS A 18 -17.08 26.79 -4.19
N GLU A 19 -17.45 26.54 -2.95
CA GLU A 19 -16.65 26.93 -1.78
C GLU A 19 -15.44 26.01 -1.53
N THR A 20 -15.51 24.73 -1.94
CA THR A 20 -14.43 23.75 -1.70
C THR A 20 -14.06 23.00 -2.97
N ARG A 21 -12.83 23.22 -3.46
CA ARG A 21 -12.29 22.56 -4.66
C ARG A 21 -11.56 21.26 -4.30
N ALA A 22 -11.78 20.23 -5.11
CA ALA A 22 -11.20 18.91 -4.84
C ALA A 22 -9.69 18.94 -5.01
N ALA A 23 -9.23 19.80 -5.94
CA ALA A 23 -7.83 20.09 -6.16
C ALA A 23 -7.11 20.53 -4.87
N ASP A 24 -7.72 21.37 -4.02
CA ASP A 24 -7.06 21.87 -2.80
C ASP A 24 -6.92 20.78 -1.73
N ILE A 25 -7.94 19.92 -1.60
CA ILE A 25 -7.86 18.74 -0.72
C ILE A 25 -6.84 17.74 -1.27
N THR A 26 -6.79 17.56 -2.58
CA THR A 26 -5.84 16.66 -3.25
C THR A 26 -4.39 17.10 -3.00
N LEU A 27 -4.10 18.39 -3.17
CA LEU A 27 -2.76 18.94 -2.98
C LEU A 27 -2.30 19.00 -1.53
N SER A 28 -3.23 18.95 -0.56
CA SER A 28 -2.89 18.93 0.87
C SER A 28 -2.83 17.52 1.45
N ALA A 29 -3.72 16.61 1.05
CA ALA A 29 -3.82 15.27 1.62
C ALA A 29 -2.93 14.23 0.92
N VAL A 30 -2.87 14.24 -0.41
CA VAL A 30 -2.13 13.21 -1.18
C VAL A 30 -0.63 13.18 -0.88
N PRO A 31 0.09 14.30 -0.64
CA PRO A 31 1.52 14.24 -0.29
C PRO A 31 1.79 13.46 0.99
N ASN A 32 0.89 13.55 1.99
CA ASN A 32 1.02 12.81 3.25
C ASN A 32 0.86 11.29 3.02
N LEU A 33 -0.11 10.90 2.18
CA LEU A 33 -0.34 9.50 1.80
C LEU A 33 0.81 8.94 0.94
N LEU A 34 1.39 9.79 0.10
CA LEU A 34 2.56 9.48 -0.70
C LEU A 34 3.79 9.26 0.17
N GLY A 35 4.03 10.14 1.15
CA GLY A 35 5.09 9.97 2.14
C GLY A 35 4.97 8.65 2.91
N PHE A 36 3.74 8.29 3.33
CA PHE A 36 3.49 6.98 3.96
C PHE A 36 3.81 5.81 3.02
N SER A 37 3.39 5.88 1.76
CA SER A 37 3.57 4.78 0.79
C SER A 37 5.04 4.59 0.39
N VAL A 38 5.77 5.69 0.21
CA VAL A 38 7.22 5.68 -0.03
C VAL A 38 7.97 5.17 1.21
N GLY A 39 7.59 5.62 2.41
CA GLY A 39 8.17 5.14 3.66
C GLY A 39 7.95 3.63 3.87
N ALA A 40 6.75 3.14 3.60
CA ALA A 40 6.44 1.72 3.64
C ALA A 40 7.28 0.91 2.65
N LEU A 41 7.43 1.40 1.42
CA LEU A 41 8.28 0.76 0.40
C LEU A 41 9.75 0.74 0.83
N ALA A 42 10.26 1.84 1.39
CA ALA A 42 11.63 1.92 1.90
C ALA A 42 11.89 0.90 3.01
N ILE A 43 10.94 0.75 3.95
CA ILE A 43 11.02 -0.26 5.02
C ILE A 43 11.02 -1.68 4.43
N VAL A 44 10.12 -1.96 3.49
CA VAL A 44 10.03 -3.27 2.83
C VAL A 44 11.33 -3.61 2.10
N LEU A 45 11.93 -2.65 1.40
CA LEU A 45 13.21 -2.83 0.71
C LEU A 45 14.39 -2.97 1.70
N ALA A 46 14.39 -2.24 2.81
CA ALA A 46 15.43 -2.34 3.84
C ALA A 46 15.50 -3.75 4.46
N PHE A 47 14.35 -4.43 4.60
CA PHE A 47 14.29 -5.80 5.10
C PHE A 47 14.49 -6.88 4.03
N SER A 48 14.65 -6.52 2.75
CA SER A 48 14.76 -7.48 1.65
C SER A 48 16.02 -8.34 1.67
N SER A 49 17.08 -7.89 2.34
CA SER A 49 18.36 -8.60 2.49
C SER A 49 18.44 -9.49 3.73
N ALA A 50 17.46 -9.42 4.63
CA ALA A 50 17.43 -10.33 5.78
C ALA A 50 17.21 -11.78 5.27
N ASP A 51 17.94 -12.76 5.82
CA ASP A 51 17.79 -14.20 5.50
C ASP A 51 16.33 -14.68 5.55
N ILE A 52 15.48 -13.95 6.28
CA ILE A 52 14.04 -14.18 6.48
C ILE A 52 13.21 -13.84 5.22
N PHE A 53 13.66 -12.90 4.40
CA PHE A 53 13.05 -12.56 3.11
C PHE A 53 13.45 -13.53 2.00
N SER A 54 14.58 -14.24 2.12
CA SER A 54 14.97 -15.32 1.19
C SER A 54 13.90 -16.44 1.17
N THR A 55 13.30 -16.75 2.32
CA THR A 55 12.21 -17.74 2.45
C THR A 55 10.85 -17.20 1.96
N LEU A 56 10.69 -15.88 1.83
CA LEU A 56 9.51 -15.21 1.29
C LEU A 56 9.64 -14.92 -0.21
N ALA A 57 10.89 -14.87 -0.71
CA ALA A 57 11.25 -14.75 -2.11
C ALA A 57 11.06 -16.05 -2.91
N GLU A 58 10.68 -17.15 -2.25
CA GLU A 58 10.44 -18.48 -2.85
C GLU A 58 11.54 -18.90 -3.85
N ASP A 59 12.82 -18.74 -3.47
CA ASP A 59 13.98 -19.05 -4.34
C ASP A 59 14.00 -18.28 -5.67
N GLY A 60 13.46 -17.06 -5.71
CA GLY A 60 13.47 -16.23 -6.92
C GLY A 60 12.39 -16.57 -7.94
N ARG A 61 11.33 -17.30 -7.55
CA ARG A 61 10.17 -17.52 -8.42
C ARG A 61 9.53 -16.17 -8.81
N PRO A 62 9.07 -16.02 -10.07
CA PRO A 62 8.51 -14.75 -10.58
C PRO A 62 7.22 -14.29 -9.87
N LYS A 63 6.60 -15.13 -9.03
CA LYS A 63 5.42 -14.79 -8.21
C LYS A 63 5.72 -14.75 -6.70
N SER A 64 6.87 -14.21 -6.30
CA SER A 64 7.17 -14.08 -4.87
C SER A 64 6.22 -13.09 -4.18
N PHE A 65 5.89 -13.38 -2.93
CA PHE A 65 5.04 -12.52 -2.12
C PHE A 65 5.67 -11.13 -1.90
N PHE A 66 7.01 -11.08 -1.80
CA PHE A 66 7.79 -9.84 -1.77
C PHE A 66 7.60 -9.01 -3.03
N MET A 67 7.74 -9.61 -4.21
CA MET A 67 7.58 -8.89 -5.48
C MET A 67 6.16 -8.36 -5.64
N THR A 68 5.16 -9.13 -5.20
CA THR A 68 3.75 -8.71 -5.21
C THR A 68 3.51 -7.51 -4.29
N LEU A 69 4.11 -7.51 -3.10
CA LEU A 69 4.03 -6.40 -2.14
C LEU A 69 4.68 -5.13 -2.71
N THR A 70 5.92 -5.24 -3.18
CA THR A 70 6.68 -4.12 -3.74
C THR A 70 6.03 -3.53 -4.99
N THR A 71 5.51 -4.38 -5.89
CA THR A 71 4.79 -3.95 -7.09
C THR A 71 3.48 -3.24 -6.73
N SER A 72 2.76 -3.73 -5.70
CA SER A 72 1.53 -3.08 -5.23
C SER A 72 1.82 -1.69 -4.64
N LEU A 73 2.85 -1.57 -3.80
CA LEU A 73 3.28 -0.29 -3.22
C LEU A 73 3.72 0.70 -4.30
N LEU A 74 4.49 0.24 -5.29
CA LEU A 74 4.89 1.08 -6.43
C LEU A 74 3.67 1.55 -7.24
N HIS A 75 2.71 0.67 -7.51
CA HIS A 75 1.46 1.04 -8.18
C HIS A 75 0.71 2.13 -7.41
N PHE A 76 0.64 2.05 -6.08
CA PHE A 76 -0.04 3.06 -5.25
C PHE A 76 0.68 4.41 -5.27
N ILE A 77 2.02 4.42 -5.26
CA ILE A 77 2.82 5.64 -5.42
C ILE A 77 2.53 6.29 -6.78
N LEU A 78 2.52 5.51 -7.86
CA LEU A 78 2.23 6.05 -9.21
C LEU A 78 0.84 6.69 -9.29
N VAL A 79 -0.16 6.06 -8.66
CA VAL A 79 -1.52 6.59 -8.60
C VAL A 79 -1.57 7.90 -7.81
N GLN A 80 -0.88 7.99 -6.67
CA GLN A 80 -0.83 9.21 -5.85
C GLN A 80 -0.11 10.36 -6.57
N VAL A 81 0.98 10.06 -7.30
CA VAL A 81 1.67 11.05 -8.15
C VAL A 81 0.74 11.54 -9.27
N ALA A 82 0.03 10.63 -9.95
CA ALA A 82 -0.94 11.00 -10.98
C ALA A 82 -2.08 11.88 -10.40
N ALA A 83 -2.58 11.55 -9.21
CA ALA A 83 -3.57 12.36 -8.50
C ALA A 83 -3.07 13.78 -8.22
N LEU A 84 -1.82 13.93 -7.79
CA LEU A 84 -1.19 15.23 -7.57
C LEU A 84 -1.05 16.04 -8.86
N CYS A 85 -0.60 15.40 -9.96
CA CYS A 85 -0.50 16.07 -11.25
C CYS A 85 -1.85 16.59 -11.73
N VAL A 86 -2.90 15.77 -11.63
CA VAL A 86 -4.26 16.17 -12.05
C VAL A 86 -4.82 17.25 -11.12
N GLY A 87 -4.63 17.14 -9.80
CA GLY A 87 -5.05 18.18 -8.85
C GLY A 87 -4.34 19.51 -9.08
N ALA A 88 -3.04 19.50 -9.40
CA ALA A 88 -2.30 20.71 -9.77
C ALA A 88 -2.85 21.33 -11.06
N LEU A 89 -3.10 20.53 -12.10
CA LEU A 89 -3.69 21.00 -13.35
C LEU A 89 -5.12 21.55 -13.15
N ALA A 90 -5.92 20.92 -12.30
CA ALA A 90 -7.27 21.37 -11.95
C ALA A 90 -7.24 22.72 -11.21
N LYS A 91 -6.23 22.96 -10.38
CA LYS A 91 -6.02 24.23 -9.69
C LYS A 91 -5.58 25.35 -10.65
N ILE A 92 -4.67 25.05 -11.59
CA ILE A 92 -4.15 26.03 -12.56
C ILE A 92 -5.20 26.42 -13.60
N THR A 93 -5.91 25.44 -14.17
CA THR A 93 -6.86 25.68 -15.28
C THR A 93 -8.22 26.19 -14.80
N ASN A 94 -8.52 26.10 -13.49
CA ASN A 94 -9.81 26.43 -12.90
C ASN A 94 -11.00 25.70 -13.55
N THR A 95 -10.77 24.55 -14.18
CA THR A 95 -11.82 23.86 -14.94
C THR A 95 -12.61 22.88 -14.06
N GLY A 96 -13.94 23.00 -14.05
CA GLY A 96 -14.80 22.19 -13.17
C GLY A 96 -14.74 20.68 -13.41
N TRP A 97 -14.60 20.23 -14.67
CA TRP A 97 -14.49 18.80 -14.98
C TRP A 97 -13.17 18.19 -14.48
N LEU A 98 -12.07 18.97 -14.50
CA LEU A 98 -10.79 18.52 -13.94
C LEU A 98 -10.83 18.39 -12.42
N ASP A 99 -11.65 19.21 -11.74
CA ASP A 99 -11.85 19.11 -10.31
C ASP A 99 -12.56 17.80 -9.92
N VAL A 100 -13.57 17.40 -10.71
CA VAL A 100 -14.25 16.09 -10.55
C VAL A 100 -13.28 14.91 -10.76
N VAL A 101 -12.40 15.01 -11.76
CA VAL A 101 -11.37 13.97 -11.99
C VAL A 101 -10.36 13.95 -10.83
N SER A 102 -9.98 15.11 -10.30
CA SER A 102 -9.12 15.21 -9.11
C SER A 102 -9.78 14.57 -7.89
N LEU A 103 -11.08 14.77 -7.69
CA LEU A 103 -11.84 14.15 -6.61
C LEU A 103 -11.86 12.62 -6.73
N PHE A 104 -12.08 12.10 -7.93
CA PHE A 104 -12.02 10.66 -8.19
C PHE A 104 -10.66 10.06 -7.85
N LEU A 105 -9.59 10.72 -8.30
CA LEU A 105 -8.22 10.30 -8.03
C LEU A 105 -7.86 10.39 -6.55
N LEU A 106 -8.36 11.41 -5.83
CA LEU A 106 -8.19 11.55 -4.38
C LEU A 106 -8.80 10.36 -3.64
N PHE A 107 -10.07 10.04 -3.88
CA PHE A 107 -10.71 8.89 -3.22
C PHE A 107 -10.04 7.57 -3.58
N TYR A 108 -9.64 7.41 -4.84
CA TYR A 108 -8.90 6.24 -5.26
C TYR A 108 -7.55 6.13 -4.54
N ALA A 109 -6.82 7.23 -4.37
CA ALA A 109 -5.55 7.29 -3.64
C ALA A 109 -5.72 6.98 -2.14
N VAL A 110 -6.78 7.49 -1.50
CA VAL A 110 -7.06 7.20 -0.07
C VAL A 110 -7.34 5.71 0.12
N LEU A 111 -8.24 5.15 -0.69
CA LEU A 111 -8.61 3.74 -0.60
C LEU A 111 -7.45 2.80 -0.95
N SER A 112 -6.61 3.17 -1.92
CA SER A 112 -5.42 2.39 -2.27
C SER A 112 -4.38 2.39 -1.16
N THR A 113 -4.20 3.53 -0.47
CA THR A 113 -3.32 3.65 0.70
C THR A 113 -3.81 2.76 1.85
N PHE A 114 -5.12 2.73 2.10
CA PHE A 114 -5.70 1.84 3.11
C PHE A 114 -5.46 0.36 2.75
N ALA A 115 -5.69 -0.02 1.49
CA ALA A 115 -5.42 -1.37 1.01
C ALA A 115 -3.93 -1.75 1.14
N ALA A 116 -3.01 -0.80 0.92
CA ALA A 116 -1.59 -0.98 1.14
C ALA A 116 -1.27 -1.30 2.61
N GLY A 117 -1.89 -0.58 3.54
CA GLY A 117 -1.78 -0.85 4.97
C GLY A 117 -2.23 -2.28 5.34
N VAL A 118 -3.34 -2.74 4.76
CA VAL A 118 -3.80 -4.14 4.95
C VAL A 118 -2.81 -5.15 4.37
N HIS A 119 -2.21 -4.87 3.20
CA HIS A 119 -1.16 -5.72 2.62
C HIS A 119 0.08 -5.82 3.52
N LEU A 120 0.54 -4.70 4.10
CA LEU A 120 1.63 -4.70 5.07
C LEU A 120 1.27 -5.50 6.33
N PHE A 121 0.05 -5.32 6.86
CA PHE A 121 -0.41 -6.06 8.03
C PHE A 121 -0.45 -7.57 7.78
N ARG A 122 -0.97 -8.01 6.62
CA ARG A 122 -0.96 -9.43 6.24
C ARG A 122 0.46 -9.98 6.14
N THR A 123 1.39 -9.17 5.63
CA THR A 123 2.82 -9.53 5.58
C THR A 123 3.39 -9.74 6.98
N ALA A 124 3.05 -8.85 7.93
CA ALA A 124 3.47 -8.98 9.33
C ALA A 124 2.90 -10.24 10.01
N VAL A 125 1.63 -10.60 9.73
CA VAL A 125 1.02 -11.84 10.25
C VAL A 125 1.72 -13.09 9.70
N ILE A 126 2.03 -13.10 8.40
CA ILE A 126 2.77 -14.20 7.76
C ILE A 126 4.18 -14.31 8.36
N TYR A 127 4.85 -13.17 8.56
CA TYR A 127 6.15 -13.10 9.21
C TYR A 127 6.12 -13.70 10.63
N ASN A 128 5.16 -13.28 11.46
CA ASN A 128 5.02 -13.76 12.83
C ASN A 128 4.72 -15.27 12.87
N THR A 129 3.91 -15.77 11.93
CA THR A 129 3.58 -17.20 11.84
C THR A 129 4.81 -18.05 11.47
N LYS A 130 5.61 -17.60 10.50
CA LYS A 130 6.86 -18.31 10.12
C LYS A 130 7.86 -18.33 11.29
N ALA A 131 8.04 -17.21 11.99
CA ALA A 131 8.92 -17.15 13.16
C ALA A 131 8.50 -18.16 14.25
N GLY A 132 7.19 -18.32 14.49
CA GLY A 132 6.66 -19.33 15.41
C GLY A 132 6.96 -20.78 15.00
N LEU A 133 6.91 -21.08 13.70
CA LEU A 133 7.21 -22.41 13.17
C LEU A 133 8.70 -22.78 13.30
N ASP A 134 9.63 -21.83 13.07
CA ASP A 134 11.07 -22.05 13.25
C ASP A 134 11.42 -22.39 14.70
N LEU A 135 10.82 -21.68 15.66
CA LEU A 135 10.98 -21.95 17.09
C LEU A 135 10.50 -23.35 17.48
N LYS A 136 9.36 -23.79 16.92
CA LYS A 136 8.81 -25.14 17.15
C LYS A 136 9.69 -26.23 16.53
N GLY A 137 10.25 -25.99 15.34
CA GLY A 137 11.21 -26.89 14.69
C GLY A 137 12.47 -27.11 15.53
N LYS A 138 13.08 -26.02 16.01
CA LYS A 138 14.27 -26.07 16.89
C LYS A 138 14.00 -26.75 18.25
N SER A 139 12.79 -26.60 18.79
CA SER A 139 12.37 -27.29 20.03
C SER A 139 12.24 -28.81 19.81
N ASN A 140 11.59 -29.22 18.71
CA ASN A 140 11.42 -30.64 18.38
C ASN A 140 12.73 -31.35 18.05
N GLY A 141 13.68 -30.65 17.39
CA GLY A 141 15.02 -31.17 17.13
C GLY A 141 15.79 -31.48 18.41
N ARG A 142 15.81 -30.54 19.36
CA ARG A 142 16.45 -30.73 20.68
C ARG A 142 15.82 -31.86 21.50
N LYS A 143 14.49 -32.05 21.40
CA LYS A 143 13.79 -33.12 22.11
C LYS A 143 14.14 -34.52 21.57
N LYS A 144 14.34 -34.65 20.25
CA LYS A 144 14.78 -35.91 19.63
C LYS A 144 16.23 -36.26 19.98
N GLU A 145 17.11 -35.27 20.01
CA GLU A 145 18.52 -35.45 20.38
C GLU A 145 18.66 -35.98 21.82
N ASN A 146 17.94 -35.39 22.78
CA ASN A 146 17.93 -35.85 24.18
C ASN A 146 17.25 -37.21 24.38
N SER A 147 16.38 -37.65 23.46
CA SER A 147 15.65 -38.92 23.59
C SER A 147 16.35 -40.10 22.88
N GLY A 148 17.37 -39.82 22.05
CA GLY A 148 18.22 -40.84 21.42
C GLY A 148 19.51 -41.14 22.20
N LEU A 149 19.72 -40.46 23.33
CA LEU A 149 20.87 -40.63 24.24
C LEU A 149 20.50 -41.42 25.51
N ILE A 150 19.34 -42.10 25.54
CA ILE A 150 18.87 -42.93 26.65
C ILE A 150 18.64 -44.37 26.15
#